data_AF-A0A0D6AWE6-F1
#
_entry.id   AF-A0A0D6AWE6-F1
#
_cell.length_a   1.000
_cell.length_b   1.000
_cell.length_c   1.000
_cell.angle_alpha   90.00
_cell.angle_beta   90.00
_cell.angle_gamma   90.00
#
_symmetry.space_group_name_H-M   'P 1'
#
loop_
_entity.id
_entity.type
_entity.pdbx_description
1 polymer ?
#
loop_
_entity_poly.entity_id
_entity_poly.type
_entity_poly.pdbx_seq_one_letter_code
_entity_poly.pdbx_strand_id
1 'polypeptide(L)'
;MANITPAQLFPGLTIDGTDVVIPLEDLAGLTSVEADPATGDGRELARVLLDTIASKVLALSTANRPTKMTVTKANPQGIGIDSVRQAYTMSFDVSIDATGAALVAEA
;
A
#
# COMPACT_ATOMS: atom_id res chain seq x y z
N MET A 1 -1.98 -16.78 14.14
CA MET A 1 -1.28 -16.27 12.93
C MET A 1 -0.98 -14.80 13.16
N ALA A 2 0.19 -14.31 12.73
CA ALA A 2 0.65 -12.97 13.06
C ALA A 2 -0.20 -11.90 12.36
N ASN A 3 -0.72 -10.96 13.14
CA ASN A 3 -1.29 -9.73 12.62
C ASN A 3 -0.14 -8.79 12.26
N ILE A 4 -0.15 -8.21 11.06
CA ILE A 4 0.79 -7.13 10.73
C ILE A 4 0.25 -5.83 11.33
N THR A 5 1.07 -5.17 12.15
CA THR A 5 0.71 -3.90 12.77
C THR A 5 0.98 -2.73 11.81
N PRO A 6 0.29 -1.59 11.95
CA PRO A 6 0.59 -0.39 11.17
C PRO A 6 2.06 0.04 11.29
N ALA A 7 2.66 -0.06 12.48
CA ALA A 7 4.07 0.27 12.72
C ALA A 7 5.05 -0.67 11.97
N GLN A 8 4.65 -1.89 11.62
CA GLN A 8 5.46 -2.77 10.78
C GLN A 8 5.44 -2.37 9.31
N LEU A 9 4.40 -1.66 8.87
CA LEU A 9 4.33 -1.07 7.54
C LEU A 9 5.04 0.29 7.51
N PHE A 10 4.75 1.12 8.51
CA PHE A 10 5.18 2.52 8.62
C PHE A 10 5.67 2.81 10.05
N PRO A 11 6.96 2.60 10.35
CA PRO A 11 7.52 2.73 11.70
C PRO A 11 7.29 4.10 12.36
N GLY A 12 7.29 5.18 11.58
CA GLY A 12 7.08 6.54 12.04
C GLY A 12 5.62 6.99 12.01
N LEU A 13 4.67 6.09 11.70
CA LEU A 13 3.25 6.43 11.64
C LEU A 13 2.74 6.92 12.99
N THR A 14 2.05 8.05 12.96
CA THR A 14 1.38 8.63 14.14
C THR A 14 -0.12 8.79 13.89
N ILE A 15 -0.90 8.81 14.97
CA ILE A 15 -2.35 9.03 14.96
C ILE A 15 -2.66 10.08 16.02
N ASP A 16 -3.40 11.12 15.65
CA ASP A 16 -3.85 12.19 16.55
C ASP A 16 -5.37 12.18 16.80
N GLY A 17 -6.05 11.17 16.26
CA GLY A 17 -7.50 10.96 16.39
C GLY A 17 -8.31 11.48 15.22
N THR A 18 -7.73 12.33 14.36
CA THR A 18 -8.34 12.77 13.10
C THR A 18 -7.56 12.24 11.90
N ASP A 19 -6.24 12.20 12.02
CA ASP A 19 -5.34 11.95 10.92
C ASP A 19 -4.47 10.71 11.18
N VAL A 20 -4.15 10.02 10.10
CA VAL A 20 -3.07 9.04 10.05
C VAL A 20 -1.92 9.69 9.31
N VAL A 21 -0.85 10.01 10.01
CA VAL A 21 0.30 10.70 9.45
C VAL A 21 1.41 9.70 9.21
N ILE A 22 1.77 9.52 7.94
CA ILE A 22 2.92 8.70 7.52
C ILE A 22 4.06 9.66 7.14
N PRO A 23 5.20 9.61 7.84
CA PRO A 23 6.37 10.41 7.47
C PRO A 23 6.86 10.06 6.07
N LEU A 24 7.32 11.06 5.30
CA LEU A 24 7.87 10.82 3.95
C LEU A 24 9.08 9.88 3.96
N GLU A 25 9.84 9.83 5.06
CA GLU A 25 10.96 8.89 5.21
C GLU A 25 10.53 7.42 5.20
N ASP A 26 9.28 7.12 5.59
CA ASP A 26 8.71 5.78 5.50
C ASP A 26 8.24 5.44 4.08
N LEU A 27 8.11 6.44 3.19
CA LEU A 27 7.67 6.34 1.80
C LEU A 27 8.86 6.57 0.85
N ALA A 28 9.80 5.62 0.87
CA ALA A 28 11.03 5.72 0.07
C ALA A 28 10.73 5.96 -1.42
N GLY A 29 11.27 7.05 -1.96
CA GLY A 29 11.08 7.45 -3.35
C GLY A 29 9.98 8.48 -3.57
N LEU A 30 9.25 8.89 -2.52
CA LEU A 30 8.32 10.01 -2.57
C LEU A 30 8.98 11.28 -2.01
N THR A 31 8.99 12.34 -2.80
CA THR A 31 9.50 13.65 -2.39
C THR A 31 8.37 14.56 -1.87
N SER A 32 8.72 15.66 -1.19
CA SER A 32 7.74 16.66 -0.78
C SER A 32 7.05 17.37 -1.96
N VAL A 33 7.70 17.43 -3.12
CA VAL A 33 7.13 17.98 -4.35
C VAL A 33 6.06 17.04 -4.91
N GLU A 34 6.33 15.73 -4.91
CA GLU A 34 5.38 14.73 -5.39
C GLU A 34 4.22 14.50 -4.41
N ALA A 35 4.45 14.74 -3.11
CA ALA A 35 3.44 14.67 -2.06
C ALA A 35 2.65 15.98 -1.87
N ASP A 36 2.94 17.03 -2.66
CA ASP A 36 2.26 18.31 -2.54
C ASP A 36 0.77 18.17 -2.91
N PRO A 37 -0.16 18.58 -2.03
CA PRO A 37 -1.60 18.34 -2.24
C PRO A 37 -2.20 19.14 -3.39
N ALA A 38 -1.53 20.18 -3.88
CA ALA A 38 -2.04 21.03 -4.96
C ALA A 38 -1.37 20.75 -6.31
N THR A 39 -0.13 20.28 -6.31
CA THR A 39 0.71 20.19 -7.51
C THR A 39 1.36 18.82 -7.74
N GLY A 40 1.35 17.94 -6.73
CA GLY A 40 1.96 16.63 -6.79
C GLY A 40 1.25 15.66 -7.75
N ASP A 41 1.96 14.63 -8.20
CA ASP A 41 1.36 13.54 -8.98
C ASP A 41 0.77 12.49 -8.05
N GLY A 42 -0.57 12.51 -7.90
CA GLY A 42 -1.28 11.53 -7.08
C GLY A 42 -1.06 10.08 -7.50
N ARG A 43 -0.69 9.81 -8.76
CA ARG A 43 -0.34 8.45 -9.22
C ARG A 43 0.98 7.98 -8.63
N GLU A 44 1.93 8.89 -8.47
CA GLU A 44 3.23 8.60 -7.87
C GLU A 44 3.08 8.36 -6.36
N LEU A 45 2.29 9.21 -5.68
CA LEU A 45 1.91 8.98 -4.29
C LEU A 45 1.28 7.59 -4.09
N ALA A 46 0.27 7.24 -4.91
CA ALA A 46 -0.37 5.93 -4.85
C ALA A 46 0.60 4.78 -5.14
N ARG A 47 1.47 4.95 -6.15
CA ARG A 47 2.48 3.94 -6.53
C ARG A 47 3.45 3.70 -5.39
N VAL A 48 4.03 4.74 -4.80
CA VAL A 48 4.99 4.60 -3.70
C VAL A 48 4.34 4.00 -2.45
N LEU A 49 3.10 4.39 -2.14
CA LEU A 49 2.34 3.81 -1.03
C LEU A 49 2.12 2.30 -1.22
N LEU A 50 1.64 1.89 -2.39
CA LEU A 50 1.42 0.47 -2.71
C LEU A 50 2.74 -0.30 -2.76
N ASP A 51 3.81 0.29 -3.30
CA ASP A 51 5.12 -0.33 -3.35
C ASP A 51 5.69 -0.56 -1.95
N THR A 52 5.54 0.43 -1.07
CA THR A 52 5.97 0.35 0.33
C THR A 52 5.23 -0.78 1.04
N ILE A 53 3.90 -0.81 0.96
CA ILE A 53 3.08 -1.87 1.57
C ILE A 53 3.48 -3.24 1.02
N ALA A 54 3.59 -3.38 -0.31
CA ALA A 54 3.94 -4.64 -0.94
C ALA A 54 5.33 -5.11 -0.51
N SER A 55 6.32 -4.22 -0.50
CA SER A 55 7.69 -4.54 -0.15
C SER A 55 7.81 -4.96 1.31
N LYS A 56 7.14 -4.27 2.24
CA LYS A 56 7.15 -4.61 3.67
C LYS A 56 6.49 -5.97 3.94
N VAL A 57 5.34 -6.25 3.32
CA VAL A 57 4.65 -7.54 3.47
C VAL A 57 5.44 -8.68 2.85
N LEU A 58 6.00 -8.48 1.65
CA LEU A 58 6.77 -9.52 0.96
C LEU A 58 8.12 -9.79 1.63
N ALA A 59 8.70 -8.82 2.35
CA ALA A 59 9.90 -8.98 3.16
C ALA A 59 9.68 -9.86 4.41
N LEU A 60 8.44 -10.03 4.87
CA LEU A 60 8.12 -10.98 5.94
C LEU A 60 8.35 -12.42 5.44
N SER A 61 8.89 -13.26 6.33
CA SER A 61 8.97 -14.69 6.08
C SER A 61 7.58 -15.27 5.83
N THR A 62 7.47 -16.32 5.01
CA THR A 62 6.19 -16.90 4.61
C THR A 62 5.31 -17.27 5.81
N ALA A 63 5.90 -17.74 6.91
CA ALA A 63 5.19 -18.08 8.14
C ALA A 63 4.62 -16.87 8.90
N ASN A 64 5.19 -15.67 8.68
CA ASN A 64 4.80 -14.43 9.34
C ASN A 64 3.94 -13.52 8.47
N ARG A 65 3.67 -13.92 7.21
CA ARG A 65 2.79 -13.14 6.34
C ARG A 65 1.35 -13.16 6.87
N PRO A 66 0.63 -12.04 6.79
CA PRO A 66 -0.78 -11.99 7.17
C PRO A 66 -1.60 -12.94 6.30
N THR A 67 -2.60 -13.59 6.89
CA THR A 67 -3.37 -14.65 6.20
C THR A 67 -4.67 -14.17 5.61
N LYS A 68 -5.15 -13.03 6.08
CA LYS A 68 -6.30 -12.29 5.52
C LYS A 68 -5.87 -11.24 4.49
N MET A 69 -4.63 -11.29 4.03
CA MET A 69 -4.09 -10.36 3.06
C MET A 69 -3.18 -11.13 2.11
N THR A 70 -3.46 -11.05 0.82
CA THR A 70 -2.57 -11.57 -0.23
C THR A 70 -1.96 -10.40 -0.98
N VAL A 71 -0.65 -10.42 -1.17
CA VAL A 71 0.06 -9.41 -1.95
C VAL A 71 0.98 -10.07 -2.97
N THR A 72 0.90 -9.62 -4.21
CA THR A 72 1.87 -9.96 -5.25
C THR A 72 2.38 -8.68 -5.92
N LYS A 73 3.67 -8.69 -6.24
CA LYS A 73 4.35 -7.68 -7.05
C LYS A 73 4.86 -8.39 -8.30
N ALA A 74 4.26 -8.10 -9.45
CA ALA A 74 4.70 -8.70 -10.71
C ALA A 74 6.06 -8.15 -11.14
N ASN A 75 6.78 -8.87 -11.99
CA ASN A 75 8.00 -8.31 -12.58
C ASN A 75 7.64 -7.10 -13.46
N PRO A 76 8.41 -5.99 -13.38
CA PRO A 76 8.21 -4.84 -14.25
C PRO A 76 8.18 -5.26 -15.73
N GLN A 77 7.23 -4.73 -16.48
CA GLN A 77 7.12 -4.93 -17.92
C GLN A 77 7.53 -3.66 -18.64
N GLY A 78 8.48 -3.72 -19.57
CA GLY A 78 8.85 -2.56 -20.39
C GLY A 78 7.66 -2.10 -21.24
N ILE A 79 7.33 -0.81 -21.19
CA ILE A 79 6.27 -0.19 -22.01
C ILE A 79 6.79 0.97 -22.88
N GLY A 80 8.08 1.26 -22.79
CA GLY A 80 8.78 2.30 -23.54
C GLY A 80 10.27 2.25 -23.21
N ILE A 81 11.06 3.16 -23.81
CA ILE A 81 12.51 3.24 -23.59
C ILE A 81 12.82 3.58 -22.11
N ASP A 82 12.04 4.49 -21.53
CA ASP A 82 12.25 4.98 -20.15
C ASP A 82 11.03 4.72 -19.24
N SER A 83 10.19 3.74 -19.58
CA SER A 83 8.96 3.49 -18.84
C SER A 83 8.66 2.01 -18.67
N VAL A 84 8.31 1.66 -17.44
CA VAL A 84 7.94 0.31 -17.04
C VAL A 84 6.53 0.32 -16.44
N ARG A 85 5.80 -0.76 -16.68
CA ARG A 85 4.57 -1.08 -15.97
C ARG A 85 4.92 -1.98 -14.80
N GLN A 86 4.66 -1.48 -13.60
CA GLN A 86 4.72 -2.24 -12.37
C GLN A 86 3.30 -2.56 -11.93
N ALA A 87 2.95 -3.85 -11.87
CA ALA A 87 1.65 -4.30 -11.40
C ALA A 87 1.72 -4.80 -9.95
N TYR A 88 0.74 -4.40 -9.15
CA TYR A 88 0.52 -4.86 -7.79
C TYR A 88 -0.87 -5.49 -7.71
N THR A 89 -0.99 -6.64 -7.05
CA THR A 89 -2.28 -7.23 -6.71
C THR A 89 -2.33 -7.37 -5.20
N MET A 90 -3.31 -6.71 -4.58
CA MET A 90 -3.57 -6.82 -3.15
C MET A 90 -5.02 -7.27 -2.95
N SER A 91 -5.24 -8.23 -2.06
CA SER A 91 -6.56 -8.73 -1.73
C SER A 91 -6.67 -8.88 -0.22
N PHE A 92 -7.82 -8.51 0.33
CA PHE A 92 -8.08 -8.50 1.76
C PHE A 92 -9.35 -9.29 2.07
N ASP A 93 -9.26 -10.20 3.05
CA ASP A 93 -10.42 -10.93 3.56
C ASP A 93 -11.10 -10.06 4.61
N VAL A 94 -12.19 -9.40 4.23
CA VAL A 94 -12.99 -8.55 5.10
C VAL A 94 -14.16 -9.34 5.69
N SER A 95 -14.44 -9.14 6.98
CA SER A 95 -15.64 -9.68 7.61
C SER A 95 -16.81 -8.74 7.33
N ILE A 96 -17.87 -9.28 6.74
CA ILE A 96 -19.09 -8.52 6.43
C ILE A 96 -19.99 -8.60 7.66
N ASP A 97 -20.36 -7.46 8.25
CA ASP A 97 -21.47 -7.42 9.20
C ASP A 97 -22.81 -7.54 8.45
N ALA A 98 -23.88 -7.97 9.13
CA ALA A 98 -25.18 -8.22 8.50
C ALA A 98 -25.82 -6.99 7.81
N THR A 99 -25.23 -5.80 7.95
CA THR A 99 -25.64 -4.53 7.34
C THR A 99 -24.88 -4.21 6.05
N GLY A 100 -23.74 -4.88 5.79
CA GLY A 100 -22.85 -4.64 4.64
C GLY A 100 -23.10 -5.52 3.41
N ALA A 101 -24.28 -6.13 3.27
CA ALA A 101 -24.61 -7.09 2.22
C ALA A 101 -24.85 -6.48 0.81
N ALA A 102 -24.03 -5.50 0.42
CA ALA A 102 -24.00 -4.97 -0.94
C ALA A 102 -22.54 -4.85 -1.40
N LEU A 103 -21.91 -6.00 -1.70
CA LEU A 103 -20.70 -6.02 -2.52
C LEU A 103 -21.11 -5.72 -3.97
N VAL A 104 -21.40 -4.45 -4.25
CA VAL A 104 -21.52 -3.98 -5.63
C VAL A 104 -20.10 -3.84 -6.16
N ALA A 105 -19.80 -4.44 -7.32
CA ALA A 105 -18.58 -4.13 -8.04
C ALA A 105 -18.59 -2.63 -8.35
N GLU A 106 -17.69 -1.86 -7.73
CA GLU A 106 -17.50 -0.46 -8.10
C GLU A 106 -16.89 -0.44 -9.52
N ALA A 107 -17.59 0.23 -10.44
CA ALA A 107 -17.29 0.27 -11.87
C ALA A 107 -16.29 1.37 -12.22
#